data_AF-A0A3C0IDV3-F1
#
_entry.id   AF-A0A3C0IDV3-F1
#
_cell.length_a   1.000
_cell.length_b   1.000
_cell.length_c   1.000
_cell.angle_alpha   90.00
_cell.angle_beta   90.00
_cell.angle_gamma   90.00
#
_symmetry.space_group_name_H-M   'P 1'
#
loop_
_entity.id
_entity.type
_entity.pdbx_description
1 polymer ?
#
loop_
_entity_poly.entity_id
_entity_poly.type
_entity_poly.pdbx_seq_one_letter_code
_entity_poly.pdbx_strand_id
1 'polypeptide(L)'
;MVWKIIRYFFFLSIGLLLFYGTLQSISTHDWKTMRSLWTWQSLGVVSFCTLLSHTARLQRWRLLLAAADAPTGFNRATQALFMGYAVNLVVPRLGELTRCWALNPTRDTPYTTRLLGTVVVERITDIGVLFVLLCITWFTQWQTMQLWL
;
A
#
# COMPACT_ATOMS: atom_id res chain seq x y z
N MET A 1 6.39 1.22 26.83
CA MET A 1 6.61 -0.02 26.02
C MET A 1 5.38 -0.92 26.05
N VAL A 2 4.85 -1.25 27.24
CA VAL A 2 3.65 -2.10 27.46
C VAL A 2 2.42 -1.65 26.66
N TRP A 3 2.11 -0.34 26.62
CA TRP A 3 0.95 0.18 25.89
C TRP A 3 0.98 -0.09 24.37
N LYS A 4 2.17 -0.10 23.76
CA LYS A 4 2.32 -0.43 22.34
C LYS A 4 2.01 -1.90 22.09
N ILE A 5 2.48 -2.78 22.97
CA ILE A 5 2.28 -4.23 22.90
C ILE A 5 0.78 -4.57 23.04
N ILE A 6 0.10 -3.98 24.03
CA ILE A 6 -1.35 -4.16 24.23
C ILE A 6 -2.12 -3.75 22.97
N ARG A 7 -1.77 -2.59 22.38
CA ARG A 7 -2.42 -2.13 21.15
C ARG A 7 -2.20 -3.10 19.98
N TYR A 8 -1.00 -3.65 19.82
CA TYR A 8 -0.74 -4.66 18.79
C TYR A 8 -1.57 -5.93 19.00
N PHE A 9 -1.62 -6.46 20.22
CA PHE A 9 -2.43 -7.65 20.53
C PHE A 9 -3.92 -7.40 20.34
N PHE A 10 -4.43 -6.23 20.74
CA PHE A 10 -5.82 -5.86 20.53
C PHE A 10 -6.22 -5.88 19.05
N PHE A 11 -5.43 -5.23 18.19
CA PHE A 11 -5.69 -5.25 16.74
C PHE A 11 -5.52 -6.64 16.13
N LEU A 12 -4.55 -7.43 16.63
CA LEU A 12 -4.36 -8.82 16.20
C LEU A 12 -5.57 -9.68 16.55
N SER A 13 -6.10 -9.56 17.77
CA SER A 13 -7.30 -10.28 18.22
C SER A 13 -8.53 -9.91 17.40
N ILE A 14 -8.74 -8.62 17.10
CA ILE A 14 -9.82 -8.19 16.20
C ILE A 14 -9.66 -8.83 14.81
N GLY A 15 -8.45 -8.79 14.26
CA GLY A 15 -8.16 -9.40 12.96
C GLY A 15 -8.46 -10.91 12.95
N LEU A 16 -8.06 -11.63 13.99
CA LEU A 16 -8.34 -13.06 14.15
C LEU A 16 -9.83 -13.35 14.30
N LEU A 17 -10.57 -12.55 15.07
CA LEU A 17 -12.02 -12.71 15.25
C LEU A 17 -12.77 -12.49 13.93
N LEU A 18 -12.44 -11.43 13.19
CA LEU A 18 -13.02 -11.18 11.88
C LEU A 18 -12.69 -12.31 10.90
N PHE A 19 -11.42 -12.73 10.86
CA PHE A 19 -11.00 -13.84 9.99
C PHE A 19 -11.74 -15.14 10.32
N TYR A 20 -11.84 -15.48 11.61
CA TYR A 20 -12.57 -16.65 12.06
C TYR A 20 -14.06 -16.58 11.67
N GLY A 21 -14.71 -15.42 11.87
CA GLY A 21 -16.09 -15.19 11.46
C GLY A 21 -16.29 -15.38 9.95
N THR A 22 -15.36 -14.89 9.13
CA THR A 22 -15.42 -15.11 7.67
C THR A 22 -15.27 -16.58 7.30
N LEU A 23 -14.38 -17.34 7.95
CA LEU A 23 -14.18 -18.75 7.63
C LEU A 23 -15.40 -19.62 7.92
N GLN A 24 -16.16 -19.30 8.97
CA GLN A 24 -17.39 -20.02 9.29
C GLN A 24 -18.50 -19.81 8.26
N SER A 25 -18.51 -18.65 7.59
CA SER A 25 -19.53 -18.32 6.57
C SER A 25 -19.29 -18.95 5.19
N ILE A 26 -18.16 -19.61 4.97
CA ILE A 26 -17.78 -20.14 3.65
C ILE A 26 -18.30 -21.57 3.49
N SER A 27 -19.18 -21.79 2.50
CA SER A 27 -19.67 -23.13 2.17
C SER A 27 -18.64 -23.97 1.40
N THR A 28 -18.80 -25.29 1.36
CA THR A 28 -17.94 -26.18 0.56
C THR A 28 -18.04 -25.93 -0.95
N HIS A 29 -19.12 -25.30 -1.41
CA HIS A 29 -19.31 -24.88 -2.79
C HIS A 29 -18.43 -23.65 -3.12
N ASP A 30 -18.40 -22.66 -2.23
CA ASP A 30 -17.61 -21.44 -2.40
C ASP A 30 -16.10 -21.75 -2.50
N TRP A 31 -15.63 -22.72 -1.72
CA TRP A 31 -14.25 -23.21 -1.83
C TRP A 31 -13.89 -23.75 -3.22
N LYS A 32 -14.80 -24.47 -3.87
CA LYS A 32 -14.58 -25.01 -5.22
C LYS A 32 -14.57 -23.89 -6.26
N THR A 33 -15.49 -22.93 -6.13
CA THR A 33 -15.54 -21.75 -6.99
C THR A 33 -14.26 -20.92 -6.86
N MET A 34 -13.81 -20.60 -5.65
CA MET A 34 -12.54 -19.88 -5.43
C MET A 34 -11.34 -20.60 -6.03
N ARG A 35 -11.28 -21.93 -5.90
CA ARG A 35 -10.18 -22.72 -6.46
C ARG A 35 -10.21 -22.76 -7.98
N SER A 36 -11.39 -22.76 -8.60
CA SER A 36 -11.52 -22.69 -10.06
C SER A 36 -11.05 -21.37 -10.66
N LEU A 37 -11.09 -20.28 -9.88
CA LEU A 37 -10.60 -18.96 -10.30
C LEU A 37 -9.07 -18.86 -10.26
N TRP A 38 -8.38 -19.74 -9.53
CA TRP A 38 -6.91 -19.80 -9.50
C TRP A 38 -6.37 -20.48 -10.76
N THR A 39 -6.53 -19.82 -11.90
CA THR A 39 -5.97 -20.24 -13.18
C THR A 39 -4.68 -19.48 -13.49
N TRP A 40 -3.86 -20.02 -14.39
CA TRP A 40 -2.67 -19.31 -14.89
C TRP A 40 -3.00 -17.94 -15.51
N GLN A 41 -4.20 -17.80 -16.08
CA GLN A 41 -4.68 -16.52 -16.63
C GLN A 41 -4.91 -15.50 -15.52
N SER A 42 -5.56 -15.90 -14.42
CA SER A 42 -5.76 -15.03 -13.25
C SER A 42 -4.43 -14.54 -12.67
N LEU A 43 -3.44 -15.44 -12.59
CA LEU A 43 -2.10 -15.11 -12.10
C LEU A 43 -1.39 -14.13 -13.04
N GLY A 44 -1.54 -14.31 -14.36
CA GLY A 44 -1.01 -13.39 -15.36
C GLY A 44 -1.60 -11.98 -15.23
N VAL A 45 -2.94 -11.88 -15.08
CA VAL A 45 -3.64 -10.61 -14.89
C VAL A 45 -3.19 -9.93 -13.61
N VAL A 46 -3.17 -10.63 -12.48
CA VAL A 46 -2.74 -10.07 -11.19
C VAL A 46 -1.29 -9.61 -11.24
N SER A 47 -0.40 -10.40 -11.84
CA SER A 47 1.02 -10.04 -11.98
C SER A 47 1.20 -8.79 -12.85
N PHE A 48 0.49 -8.71 -13.97
CA PHE A 48 0.51 -7.55 -14.85
C PHE A 48 0.00 -6.28 -14.15
N CYS A 49 -1.15 -6.36 -13.47
CA CYS A 49 -1.70 -5.24 -12.70
C CYS A 49 -0.75 -4.80 -11.58
N THR A 50 -0.07 -5.76 -10.93
CA THR A 50 0.90 -5.46 -9.85
C THR A 50 2.13 -4.73 -10.40
N LEU A 51 2.68 -5.18 -11.52
CA LEU A 51 3.81 -4.51 -12.19
C LEU A 51 3.42 -3.09 -12.64
N LEU A 52 2.23 -2.94 -13.21
CA LEU A 52 1.71 -1.64 -13.64
C LEU A 52 1.56 -0.70 -12.43
N SER A 53 0.98 -1.19 -11.34
CA SER A 53 0.80 -0.43 -10.09
C SER A 53 2.14 0.03 -9.51
N HIS A 54 3.15 -0.86 -9.44
CA HIS A 54 4.48 -0.49 -8.97
C HIS A 54 5.16 0.54 -9.87
N THR A 55 5.01 0.40 -11.19
CA THR A 55 5.56 1.36 -12.14
C THR A 55 4.89 2.73 -12.01
N ALA A 56 3.56 2.78 -11.89
CA ALA A 56 2.83 4.01 -11.68
C ALA A 56 3.25 4.71 -10.37
N ARG A 57 3.39 3.95 -9.29
CA ARG A 57 3.85 4.47 -7.99
C ARG A 57 5.27 5.03 -8.07
N LEU A 58 6.15 4.33 -8.78
CA LEU A 58 7.52 4.78 -9.00
C LEU A 58 7.55 6.11 -9.77
N GLN A 59 6.79 6.25 -10.86
CA GLN A 59 6.76 7.49 -11.63
C GLN A 59 6.20 8.65 -10.80
N ARG A 60 5.12 8.44 -10.06
CA ARG A 60 4.58 9.46 -9.14
C ARG A 60 5.62 9.92 -8.14
N TRP A 61 6.34 8.98 -7.53
CA TRP A 61 7.38 9.32 -6.57
C TRP A 61 8.54 10.09 -7.23
N ARG A 62 8.92 9.73 -8.46
CA ARG A 62 9.93 10.50 -9.22
C ARG A 62 9.49 11.94 -9.52
N LEU A 63 8.20 12.17 -9.78
CA LEU A 63 7.65 13.52 -9.93
C LEU A 63 7.76 14.31 -8.62
N LEU A 64 7.43 13.69 -7.47
CA LEU A 64 7.59 14.31 -6.15
C LEU A 64 9.06 14.61 -5.82
N LEU A 65 9.97 13.70 -6.18
CA LEU A 65 11.40 13.88 -6.00
C LEU A 65 11.94 15.02 -6.87
N ALA A 66 11.50 15.14 -8.11
CA ALA A 66 11.85 16.25 -8.99
C ALA A 66 11.33 17.59 -8.44
N ALA A 67 10.11 17.63 -7.90
CA ALA A 67 9.55 18.81 -7.25
C ALA A 67 10.27 19.19 -5.93
N ALA A 68 10.99 18.25 -5.33
CA ALA A 68 11.78 18.46 -4.11
C ALA A 68 13.27 18.78 -4.40
N ASP A 69 13.60 19.20 -5.63
CA ASP A 69 14.97 19.44 -6.13
C ASP A 69 15.89 18.21 -6.10
N ALA A 70 15.33 16.99 -6.08
CA ALA A 70 16.05 15.73 -5.97
C ALA A 70 15.78 14.78 -7.16
N PRO A 71 16.04 15.18 -8.40
CA PRO A 71 15.75 14.34 -9.56
C PRO A 71 16.55 13.04 -9.52
N THR A 72 15.86 11.90 -9.64
CA THR A 72 16.48 10.57 -9.64
C THR A 72 16.19 9.79 -10.91
N GLY A 73 17.23 9.09 -11.40
CA GLY A 73 17.11 8.18 -12.52
C GLY A 73 16.19 7.01 -12.19
N PHE A 74 15.47 6.51 -13.20
CA PHE A 74 14.49 5.43 -13.04
C PHE A 74 15.08 4.22 -12.31
N ASN A 75 16.25 3.73 -12.73
CA ASN A 75 16.88 2.54 -12.14
C ASN A 75 17.20 2.70 -10.65
N ARG A 76 17.76 3.84 -10.23
CA ARG A 76 18.06 4.10 -8.82
C ARG A 76 16.79 4.21 -7.97
N ALA A 77 15.77 4.89 -8.50
CA ALA A 77 14.48 5.02 -7.83
C ALA A 77 13.78 3.65 -7.69
N THR A 78 13.87 2.78 -8.70
CA THR A 78 13.35 1.41 -8.66
C THR A 78 14.03 0.58 -7.57
N GLN A 79 15.37 0.63 -7.49
CA GLN A 79 16.13 -0.07 -6.46
C GLN A 79 15.77 0.40 -5.05
N ALA A 80 15.68 1.71 -4.84
CA ALA A 80 15.28 2.29 -3.55
C ALA A 80 13.84 1.92 -3.16
N LEU A 81 12.92 1.87 -4.13
CA LEU A 81 11.53 1.46 -3.90
C LEU A 81 11.44 -0.01 -3.47
N PHE A 82 12.11 -0.93 -4.18
CA PHE A 82 12.11 -2.34 -3.83
C PHE A 82 12.83 -2.64 -2.52
N MET A 83 13.91 -1.92 -2.22
CA MET A 83 14.55 -1.98 -0.89
C MET A 83 13.58 -1.56 0.21
N GLY A 84 12.81 -0.48 0.00
CA GLY A 84 11.76 -0.07 0.93
C GLY A 84 10.69 -1.15 1.13
N TYR A 85 10.26 -1.84 0.06
CA TYR A 85 9.32 -2.95 0.19
C TYR A 85 9.90 -4.12 0.98
N ALA A 86 11.14 -4.51 0.72
CA ALA A 86 11.81 -5.57 1.46
C ALA A 86 11.88 -5.25 2.97
N VAL A 87 12.20 -4.00 3.32
CA VAL A 87 12.24 -3.54 4.72
C VAL A 87 10.85 -3.56 5.34
N ASN A 88 9.80 -3.20 4.60
CA ASN A 88 8.42 -3.26 5.08
C ASN A 88 7.95 -4.68 5.42
N LEU A 89 8.55 -5.73 4.83
CA LEU A 89 8.26 -7.12 5.20
C LEU A 89 8.81 -7.47 6.59
N VAL A 90 9.95 -6.89 6.97
CA VAL A 90 10.61 -7.15 8.26
C VAL A 90 10.06 -6.23 9.34
N VAL A 91 9.98 -4.93 9.06
CA VAL A 91 9.50 -3.93 10.00
C VAL A 91 8.42 -3.08 9.35
N PRO A 92 7.18 -3.13 9.87
CA PRO A 92 6.08 -2.42 9.27
C PRO A 92 6.35 -0.91 9.30
N ARG A 93 6.14 -0.25 8.15
CA ARG A 93 6.19 1.21 7.96
C ARG A 93 7.59 1.83 7.99
N LEU A 94 8.67 1.04 8.08
CA LEU A 94 10.05 1.55 7.96
C LEU A 94 10.51 1.71 6.50
N GLY A 95 9.87 1.01 5.56
CA GLY A 95 10.24 1.00 4.14
C GLY A 95 10.33 2.38 3.50
N GLU A 96 9.48 3.30 3.95
CA GLU A 96 9.36 4.66 3.45
C GLU A 96 10.51 5.57 3.88
N LEU A 97 11.10 5.30 5.04
CA LEU A 97 12.31 5.99 5.51
C LEU A 97 13.54 5.43 4.78
N THR A 98 13.59 4.12 4.60
CA THR A 98 14.70 3.45 3.91
C THR A 98 14.83 3.85 2.45
N ARG A 99 13.73 4.12 1.72
CA ARG A 99 13.82 4.61 0.33
C ARG A 99 14.46 6.01 0.25
N CYS A 100 14.17 6.90 1.20
CA CYS A 100 14.74 8.24 1.25
C CYS A 100 16.21 8.18 1.67
N TRP A 101 16.53 7.29 2.61
CA TRP A 101 17.90 7.03 3.03
C TRP A 101 18.76 6.45 1.90
N ALA A 102 18.23 5.47 1.15
CA ALA A 102 18.93 4.83 0.02
C ALA A 102 19.22 5.79 -1.15
N LEU A 103 18.47 6.88 -1.27
CA LEU A 103 18.68 7.89 -2.32
C LEU A 103 19.54 9.08 -1.88
N ASN A 104 19.95 9.14 -0.60
CA ASN A 104 20.69 10.29 -0.07
C ASN A 104 22.16 10.25 -0.56
N PRO A 105 22.60 11.19 -1.42
CA PRO A 105 23.91 11.07 -2.06
C PRO A 105 25.07 11.23 -1.08
N THR A 106 24.97 12.12 -0.10
CA THR A 106 25.98 12.32 0.95
C THR A 106 25.46 13.37 1.92
N ARG A 107 25.18 12.96 3.17
CA ARG A 107 25.14 13.71 4.46
C ARG A 107 24.71 15.20 4.55
N ASP A 108 24.17 15.83 3.52
CA ASP A 108 23.64 17.19 3.61
C ASP A 108 22.23 17.14 4.22
N THR A 109 22.13 17.70 5.42
CA THR A 109 20.92 17.77 6.24
C THR A 109 19.69 18.38 5.55
N PRO A 110 19.78 19.34 4.60
CA PRO A 110 18.60 19.89 3.92
C PRO A 110 17.94 18.91 2.93
N TYR A 111 18.71 17.98 2.36
CA TYR A 111 18.22 17.05 1.34
C TYR A 111 17.34 15.95 1.96
N THR A 112 17.75 15.47 3.14
CA THR A 112 17.02 14.42 3.87
C THR A 112 15.65 14.88 4.35
N THR A 113 15.54 16.11 4.84
CA THR A 113 14.27 16.68 5.33
C THR A 113 13.27 16.91 4.19
N ARG A 114 13.75 17.37 3.02
CA ARG A 114 12.92 17.50 1.80
C ARG A 114 12.41 16.14 1.31
N LEU A 115 13.28 15.12 1.26
CA LEU A 115 12.91 13.76 0.89
C LEU A 115 11.85 13.17 1.82
N LEU A 116 11.97 13.39 3.14
CA LEU A 116 10.95 12.97 4.11
C LEU A 116 9.64 13.75 3.93
N GLY A 117 9.71 15.04 3.58
CA GLY A 117 8.54 15.85 3.23
C GLY A 117 7.73 15.24 2.07
N THR A 118 8.40 14.68 1.06
CA THR A 118 7.70 13.99 -0.05
C THR A 118 6.88 12.79 0.43
N VAL A 119 7.31 12.09 1.48
CA VAL A 119 6.56 10.96 2.05
C VAL A 119 5.27 11.45 2.67
N VAL A 120 5.31 12.54 3.46
CA VAL A 120 4.12 13.09 4.12
C VAL A 120 3.12 13.59 3.08
N VAL A 121 3.57 14.34 2.08
CA VAL A 121 2.72 14.82 0.97
C VAL A 121 2.09 13.64 0.24
N GLU A 122 2.87 12.59 -0.06
CA GLU A 122 2.37 11.37 -0.69
C GLU A 122 1.21 10.74 0.11
N ARG A 123 1.32 10.67 1.44
CA ARG A 123 0.28 10.09 2.31
C ARG A 123 -0.97 10.94 2.37
N ILE A 124 -0.83 12.26 2.43
CA ILE A 124 -1.98 13.18 2.43
C ILE A 124 -2.73 13.06 1.11
N THR A 125 -2.01 13.04 -0.01
CA THR A 125 -2.62 12.83 -1.33
C THR A 125 -3.30 11.46 -1.43
N ASP A 126 -2.68 10.39 -0.94
CA ASP A 126 -3.27 9.04 -0.94
C ASP A 126 -4.59 9.00 -0.14
N ILE A 127 -4.62 9.61 1.05
CA ILE A 127 -5.83 9.67 1.88
C ILE A 127 -6.93 10.50 1.20
N GLY A 128 -6.58 11.64 0.60
CA GLY A 128 -7.52 12.47 -0.14
C GLY A 128 -8.15 11.74 -1.32
N VAL A 129 -7.32 11.05 -2.13
CA VAL A 129 -7.80 10.24 -3.26
C VAL A 129 -8.68 9.08 -2.78
N LEU A 130 -8.26 8.38 -1.72
CA LEU A 130 -9.05 7.29 -1.14
C LEU A 130 -10.42 7.79 -0.66
N PHE A 131 -10.48 8.95 -0.01
CA PHE A 131 -11.71 9.55 0.45
C PHE A 131 -12.64 9.91 -0.71
N VAL A 132 -12.12 10.53 -1.77
CA VAL A 132 -12.89 10.86 -2.97
C VAL A 132 -13.45 9.59 -3.62
N LEU A 133 -12.61 8.56 -3.79
CA LEU A 133 -13.05 7.27 -4.34
C LEU A 133 -14.14 6.64 -3.48
N LEU A 134 -13.98 6.70 -2.14
CA LEU A 134 -14.99 6.19 -1.21
C LEU A 134 -16.33 6.91 -1.40
N CYS A 135 -16.34 8.25 -1.48
CA CYS A 135 -17.56 9.01 -1.75
C CYS A 135 -18.20 8.60 -3.08
N ILE A 136 -17.41 8.49 -4.15
CA ILE A 136 -17.92 8.05 -5.46
C ILE A 136 -18.56 6.66 -5.36
N THR A 137 -17.88 5.70 -4.72
CA THR A 137 -18.42 4.35 -4.53
C THR A 137 -19.70 4.35 -3.70
N TRP A 138 -19.78 5.18 -2.66
CA TRP A 138 -20.96 5.31 -1.83
C TRP A 138 -22.18 5.81 -2.62
N PHE A 139 -22.01 6.87 -3.41
CA PHE A 139 -23.11 7.43 -4.20
C PHE A 139 -23.53 6.51 -5.35
N THR A 140 -22.56 5.86 -6.01
CA THR A 140 -22.86 4.93 -7.11
C THR A 140 -23.54 3.64 -6.64
N GLN A 141 -23.16 3.11 -5.47
CA GLN A 141 -23.73 1.89 -4.91
C GLN A 141 -24.91 2.13 -3.97
N TRP A 142 -25.35 3.38 -3.82
CA TRP A 142 -26.43 3.77 -2.90
C TRP A 142 -27.71 2.95 -3.13
N GLN A 143 -28.11 2.78 -4.40
CA GLN A 143 -29.31 2.02 -4.77
C GLN A 143 -29.16 0.52 -4.44
N THR A 144 -27.98 -0.05 -4.68
CA THR A 144 -27.71 -1.45 -4.32
C THR A 144 -27.77 -1.62 -2.80
N MET A 145 -27.19 -0.72 -2.00
CA MET A 145 -27.25 -0.82 -0.54
C MET A 145 -28.68 -0.75 0.01
N GLN A 146 -29.58 0.02 -0.61
CA GLN A 146 -30.99 0.06 -0.23
C GLN A 146 -31.74 -1.25 -0.49
N LEU A 147 -31.28 -2.08 -1.43
CA LEU A 147 -31.88 -3.39 -1.72
C LEU A 147 -31.53 -4.47 -0.69
N TRP A 148 -30.47 -4.27 0.12
CA TRP A 148 -30.00 -5.23 1.13
C TRP A 148 -30.43 -4.88 2.57
N LEU A 149 -31.07 -3.73 2.78
CA LEU A 149 -31.64 -3.26 4.05
C LEU A 149 -33.15 -3.53 4.08
#